data_AF-A0A060BPM8-F1
#
_entry.id   AF-A0A060BPM8-F1
#
_cell.length_a   1.000
_cell.length_b   1.000
_cell.length_c   1.000
_cell.angle_alpha   90.00
_cell.angle_beta   90.00
_cell.angle_gamma   90.00
#
_symmetry.space_group_name_H-M   'P 1'
#
loop_
_entity.id
_entity.type
_entity.pdbx_description
1 polymer ?
#
loop_
_entity_poly.entity_id
_entity_poly.type
_entity_poly.pdbx_seq_one_letter_code
_entity_poly.pdbx_strand_id
1 'polypeptide(L)'
;METILESIRLGNVFGQPVPAGVGEFEVVEEFIAINSFRKVLEEKLGAERVTYARGCGILDPSTEGIAEAVAAARQAEVALLFVGDRAGLTDPCTSGEARDRATLGLPGVQEELIRAVLATGTPTVVVLIVGASGGDSRDCRGG
;
A
#
# COMPACT_ATOMS: atom_id res chain seq x y z
N MET A 1 0.88 -0.41 -13.32
CA MET A 1 1.43 -1.02 -14.54
C MET A 1 1.84 0.14 -15.41
N GLU A 2 3.14 0.43 -15.53
CA GLU A 2 3.58 1.43 -16.51
C GLU A 2 3.25 0.87 -17.90
N THR A 3 2.46 1.61 -18.66
CA THR A 3 2.22 1.25 -20.06
C THR A 3 3.41 1.72 -20.89
N ILE A 4 3.68 1.06 -22.02
CA ILE A 4 4.77 1.44 -22.93
C ILE A 4 4.66 2.93 -23.36
N LEU A 5 3.45 3.49 -23.37
CA LEU A 5 3.18 4.90 -23.60
C LEU A 5 3.75 5.84 -22.53
N GLU A 6 3.77 5.44 -21.27
CA GLU A 6 4.32 6.23 -20.17
C GLU A 6 5.86 6.28 -20.26
N SER A 7 6.49 5.16 -20.65
CA SER A 7 7.93 5.07 -20.93
C SER A 7 8.36 5.96 -22.10
N ILE A 8 7.49 6.13 -23.10
CA ILE A 8 7.71 7.05 -24.24
C ILE A 8 7.63 8.52 -23.79
N ARG A 9 6.79 8.86 -22.79
CA ARG A 9 6.56 10.24 -22.37
C ARG A 9 7.50 10.73 -21.27
N LEU A 10 7.88 9.86 -20.33
CA LEU A 10 8.64 10.24 -19.13
C LEU A 10 10.13 9.88 -19.20
N GLY A 11 10.55 9.18 -20.26
CA GLY A 11 11.91 8.70 -20.43
C GLY A 11 12.08 7.28 -19.86
N ASN A 12 12.71 6.43 -20.66
CA ASN A 12 12.92 5.03 -20.31
C ASN A 12 13.95 4.90 -19.17
N VAL A 13 13.49 4.41 -18.01
CA VAL A 13 14.30 4.15 -16.81
C VAL A 13 15.47 3.19 -17.10
N PHE A 14 15.33 2.31 -18.10
CA PHE A 14 16.33 1.29 -18.45
C PHE A 14 17.21 1.66 -19.66
N GLY A 15 17.02 2.85 -20.25
CA GLY A 15 17.82 3.30 -21.40
C GLY A 15 17.72 2.40 -22.65
N GLN A 16 16.70 1.56 -22.74
CA GLN A 16 16.50 0.67 -23.88
C GLN A 16 15.92 1.45 -25.08
N PRO A 17 16.37 1.16 -26.31
CA PRO A 17 15.79 1.76 -27.51
C PRO A 17 14.33 1.33 -27.65
N VAL A 18 13.41 2.30 -27.75
CA VAL A 18 12.01 2.05 -28.04
C VAL A 18 11.87 1.78 -29.55
N PRO A 19 11.22 0.69 -29.98
CA PRO A 19 11.00 0.40 -31.39
C PRO A 19 10.27 1.56 -32.10
N ALA A 20 10.61 1.85 -33.35
CA ALA A 20 9.82 2.80 -34.14
C ALA A 20 8.42 2.21 -34.43
N GLY A 21 7.35 2.97 -34.19
CA GLY A 21 5.96 2.58 -34.52
C GLY A 21 5.00 2.31 -33.35
N VAL A 22 5.44 2.47 -32.10
CA VAL A 22 4.59 2.18 -30.92
C VAL A 22 3.43 3.19 -30.70
N GLY A 23 3.38 4.26 -31.50
CA GLY A 23 2.28 5.23 -31.48
C GLY A 23 1.06 4.85 -32.32
N GLU A 24 1.11 3.75 -33.07
CA GLU A 24 0.05 3.37 -34.03
C GLU A 24 -0.93 2.30 -33.47
N PHE A 25 -0.76 1.90 -32.21
CA PHE A 25 -1.68 0.98 -31.55
C PHE A 25 -2.86 1.74 -30.95
N GLU A 26 -4.08 1.32 -31.29
CA GLU A 26 -5.28 1.76 -30.59
C GLU A 26 -5.22 1.18 -29.16
N VAL A 27 -4.99 2.06 -28.18
CA VAL A 27 -4.90 1.66 -26.77
C VAL A 27 -6.30 1.28 -26.34
N VAL A 28 -6.56 -0.03 -26.25
CA VAL A 28 -7.74 -0.52 -25.57
C VAL A 28 -7.52 -0.29 -24.08
N GLU A 29 -8.00 0.83 -23.55
CA GLU A 29 -8.03 1.13 -22.11
C GLU A 29 -9.07 0.25 -21.39
N GLU A 30 -9.12 -1.05 -21.70
CA GLU A 30 -9.93 -2.02 -20.97
C GLU A 30 -9.19 -2.41 -19.69
N PHE A 31 -9.00 -1.41 -18.82
CA PHE A 31 -8.59 -1.65 -17.46
C PHE A 31 -9.81 -2.08 -16.65
N ILE A 32 -9.76 -3.30 -16.12
CA ILE A 32 -10.70 -3.69 -15.07
C ILE A 32 -10.47 -2.74 -13.89
N ALA A 33 -11.48 -1.92 -13.58
CA ALA A 33 -11.41 -1.00 -12.46
C ALA A 33 -11.24 -1.80 -11.15
N ILE A 34 -10.06 -1.71 -10.54
CA ILE A 34 -9.80 -2.32 -9.23
C ILE A 34 -10.45 -1.42 -8.18
N ASN A 35 -11.52 -1.92 -7.55
CA ASN A 35 -12.14 -1.23 -6.43
C ASN A 35 -11.23 -1.30 -5.20
N SER A 36 -11.14 -0.20 -4.44
CA SER A 36 -10.49 -0.21 -3.14
C SER A 36 -11.30 -1.03 -2.13
N PHE A 37 -10.64 -1.59 -1.12
CA PHE A 37 -11.32 -2.27 -0.01
C PHE A 37 -12.38 -1.36 0.63
N ARG A 38 -12.06 -0.07 0.81
CA ARG A 38 -13.00 0.93 1.31
C ARG A 38 -14.28 0.97 0.48
N LYS A 39 -14.16 1.11 -0.85
CA LYS A 39 -15.32 1.20 -1.74
C LYS A 39 -16.18 -0.06 -1.65
N VAL A 40 -15.55 -1.24 -1.66
CA VAL A 40 -16.28 -2.51 -1.54
C VAL A 40 -16.97 -2.65 -0.17
N LEU A 41 -16.33 -2.20 0.91
CA LEU A 41 -16.93 -2.20 2.26
C LEU A 41 -18.12 -1.25 2.35
N GLU A 42 -17.99 -0.03 1.81
CA GLU A 42 -19.08 0.95 1.76
C GLU A 42 -20.27 0.41 0.93
N GLU A 43 -20.02 -0.24 -0.21
CA GLU A 43 -21.06 -0.86 -1.05
C GLU A 43 -21.75 -2.05 -0.35
N LYS A 44 -21.02 -2.83 0.43
CA LYS A 44 -21.56 -4.05 1.09
C LYS A 44 -22.24 -3.77 2.42
N LEU A 45 -21.75 -2.80 3.18
CA LEU A 45 -22.17 -2.54 4.56
C LEU A 45 -22.97 -1.24 4.71
N GLY A 46 -22.88 -0.31 3.76
CA GLY A 46 -23.38 1.06 3.88
C GLY A 46 -22.27 2.03 4.27
N ALA A 47 -22.19 3.18 3.59
CA ALA A 47 -21.13 4.17 3.81
C ALA A 47 -21.17 4.78 5.23
N GLU A 48 -22.35 4.87 5.83
CA GLU A 48 -22.56 5.34 7.19
C GLU A 48 -21.97 4.43 8.27
N ARG A 49 -21.70 3.16 7.93
CA ARG A 49 -21.11 2.15 8.83
C ARG A 49 -19.61 2.01 8.64
N VAL A 50 -19.02 2.76 7.72
CA VAL A 50 -17.59 2.70 7.40
C VAL A 50 -16.94 4.05 7.71
N THR A 51 -16.19 4.11 8.80
CA THR A 51 -15.30 5.25 9.09
C THR A 51 -13.92 4.97 8.51
N TYR A 52 -13.37 5.93 7.79
CA TYR A 52 -12.05 5.83 7.16
C TYR A 52 -11.10 6.88 7.74
N ALA A 53 -9.91 6.44 8.11
CA ALA A 53 -8.76 7.29 8.41
C ALA A 53 -7.56 6.79 7.62
N ARG A 54 -6.73 7.71 7.11
CA ARG A 54 -5.56 7.32 6.31
C ARG A 54 -4.46 6.65 7.16
N GLY A 55 -4.30 7.08 8.40
CA GLY A 55 -3.27 6.59 9.31
C GLY A 55 -1.89 7.13 8.98
N CYS A 56 -1.21 6.56 7.96
CA CYS A 56 0.11 7.00 7.53
C CYS A 56 0.32 6.77 6.02
N GLY A 57 1.42 7.29 5.48
CA GLY A 57 1.89 6.88 4.16
C GLY A 57 2.69 5.56 4.23
N ILE A 58 2.94 4.95 3.07
CA ILE A 58 3.60 3.63 2.98
C ILE A 58 5.10 3.72 3.27
N LEU A 59 5.76 4.76 2.76
CA LEU A 59 7.17 5.08 3.02
C LEU A 59 7.33 6.32 3.89
N ASP A 60 6.22 6.94 4.25
CA ASP A 60 6.19 8.26 4.89
C ASP A 60 6.54 8.10 6.38
N PRO A 61 7.55 8.83 6.89
CA PRO A 61 7.86 8.84 8.32
C PRO A 61 6.87 9.66 9.16
N SER A 62 5.92 10.37 8.55
CA SER A 62 4.95 11.19 9.28
C SER A 62 3.95 10.37 10.09
N THR A 63 3.83 10.71 11.38
CA THR A 63 2.89 10.12 12.32
C THR A 63 1.60 10.94 12.49
N GLU A 64 1.42 12.03 11.75
CA GLU A 64 0.34 13.00 11.96
C GLU A 64 -1.07 12.38 11.84
N GLY A 65 -1.24 11.40 10.95
CA GLY A 65 -2.53 10.72 10.74
C GLY A 65 -2.84 9.61 11.75
N ILE A 66 -1.90 9.25 12.64
CA ILE A 66 -2.11 8.16 13.61
C ILE A 66 -3.18 8.54 14.64
N ALA A 67 -3.21 9.79 15.09
CA ALA A 67 -4.19 10.25 16.07
C ALA A 67 -5.64 10.15 15.55
N GLU A 68 -5.85 10.46 14.26
CA GLU A 68 -7.14 10.31 13.59
C GLU A 68 -7.55 8.83 13.51
N ALA A 69 -6.64 7.95 13.11
CA ALA A 69 -6.89 6.50 13.04
C ALA A 69 -7.24 5.90 14.41
N VAL A 70 -6.55 6.33 15.47
CA VAL A 70 -6.85 5.94 16.85
C VAL A 70 -8.24 6.41 17.28
N ALA A 71 -8.62 7.65 16.95
CA ALA A 71 -9.93 8.19 17.25
C ALA A 71 -11.05 7.40 16.53
N ALA A 72 -10.86 7.10 15.25
CA ALA A 72 -11.79 6.28 14.48
C ALA A 72 -11.91 4.85 15.05
N ALA A 73 -10.79 4.21 15.38
CA ALA A 73 -10.78 2.86 15.96
C ALA A 73 -11.54 2.79 17.29
N ARG A 74 -11.41 3.79 18.16
CA ARG A 74 -12.12 3.84 19.45
C ARG A 74 -13.64 3.90 19.31
N GLN A 75 -14.15 4.36 18.17
CA GLN A 75 -15.59 4.47 17.90
C GLN A 75 -16.12 3.27 17.10
N ALA A 76 -15.24 2.40 16.62
CA ALA A 76 -15.61 1.26 15.79
C ALA A 76 -15.81 -0.01 16.63
N GLU A 77 -16.71 -0.90 16.17
CA GLU A 77 -16.86 -2.24 16.72
C GLU A 77 -15.68 -3.17 16.34
N VAL A 78 -15.08 -2.90 15.17
CA VAL A 78 -13.92 -3.61 14.63
C VAL A 78 -13.07 -2.64 13.81
N ALA A 79 -11.75 -2.70 13.96
CA ALA A 79 -10.79 -1.93 13.17
C ALA A 79 -10.13 -2.83 12.11
N LEU A 80 -10.17 -2.40 10.84
CA LEU A 80 -9.46 -3.04 9.73
C LEU A 80 -8.25 -2.19 9.36
N LEU A 81 -7.04 -2.75 9.49
CA LEU A 81 -5.79 -2.08 9.13
C LEU A 81 -5.19 -2.71 7.89
N PHE A 82 -5.09 -1.92 6.81
CA PHE A 82 -4.46 -2.36 5.56
C PHE A 82 -3.04 -1.79 5.52
N VAL A 83 -2.06 -2.68 5.68
CA VAL A 83 -0.64 -2.33 5.82
C VAL A 83 0.22 -3.21 4.93
N GLY A 84 1.43 -2.77 4.63
CA GLY A 84 2.40 -3.49 3.83
C GLY A 84 2.97 -2.65 2.71
N ASP A 85 3.11 -3.27 1.55
CA ASP A 85 3.82 -2.75 0.40
C ASP A 85 2.91 -2.18 -0.68
N ARG A 86 3.48 -1.28 -1.47
CA ARG A 86 2.90 -0.79 -2.73
C ARG A 86 3.61 -1.45 -3.90
N ALA A 87 2.95 -2.40 -4.56
CA ALA A 87 3.48 -3.00 -5.78
C ALA A 87 3.50 -1.97 -6.93
N GLY A 88 4.60 -1.93 -7.70
CA GLY A 88 4.70 -1.16 -8.94
C GLY A 88 6.15 -0.85 -9.36
N LEU A 89 6.32 -0.11 -10.45
CA LEU A 89 7.61 0.14 -11.12
C LEU A 89 8.18 1.55 -10.86
N THR A 90 7.43 2.44 -10.19
CA THR A 90 7.81 3.84 -9.94
C THR A 90 8.41 4.05 -8.54
N ASP A 91 9.04 5.21 -8.31
CA ASP A 91 9.75 5.56 -7.07
C ASP A 91 9.00 5.33 -5.73
N PRO A 92 7.67 5.54 -5.59
CA PRO A 92 6.98 5.28 -4.34
C PRO A 92 6.59 3.80 -4.13
N CYS A 93 6.92 2.90 -5.07
CA CYS A 93 6.63 1.48 -4.96
C CYS A 93 7.68 0.76 -4.11
N THR A 94 7.22 -0.18 -3.29
CA THR A 94 8.06 -0.87 -2.30
C THR A 94 8.27 -2.35 -2.63
N SER A 95 7.65 -2.85 -3.70
CA SER A 95 7.86 -4.19 -4.26
C SER A 95 7.73 -4.16 -5.80
N GLY A 96 8.61 -4.91 -6.49
CA GLY A 96 8.76 -4.92 -7.96
C GLY A 96 10.16 -5.35 -8.41
N GLU A 97 10.39 -5.46 -9.72
CA GLU A 97 11.72 -5.75 -10.28
C GLU A 97 12.73 -4.66 -9.84
N ALA A 98 13.93 -5.07 -9.41
CA ALA A 98 14.99 -4.21 -8.90
C ALA A 98 14.73 -3.50 -7.53
N ARG A 99 13.78 -3.98 -6.71
CA ARG A 99 13.54 -3.46 -5.35
C ARG A 99 13.75 -4.52 -4.27
N ASP A 100 15.01 -4.87 -4.03
CA ASP A 100 15.41 -5.71 -2.90
C ASP A 100 15.48 -4.88 -1.61
N ARG A 101 14.90 -5.39 -0.52
CA ARG A 101 15.11 -4.86 0.83
C ARG A 101 15.84 -5.89 1.69
N ALA A 102 16.80 -5.39 2.47
CA ALA A 102 17.51 -6.18 3.46
C ALA A 102 16.71 -6.44 4.75
N THR A 103 15.56 -5.77 4.92
CA THR A 103 14.68 -5.90 6.09
C THR A 103 13.25 -6.23 5.67
N LEU A 104 12.61 -7.11 6.43
CA LEU A 104 11.23 -7.57 6.21
C LEU A 104 10.21 -6.80 7.08
N GLY A 105 10.67 -5.74 7.76
CA GLY A 105 9.81 -4.85 8.55
C GLY A 105 8.85 -4.04 7.67
N LEU A 106 7.72 -3.64 8.24
CA LEU A 106 6.79 -2.76 7.54
C LEU A 106 7.45 -1.40 7.28
N PRO A 107 7.31 -0.84 6.08
CA PRO A 107 7.94 0.44 5.76
C PRO A 107 7.22 1.63 6.41
N GLY A 108 7.96 2.75 6.55
CA GLY A 108 7.45 3.98 7.15
C GLY A 108 7.12 3.78 8.63
N VAL A 109 6.01 4.36 9.08
CA VAL A 109 5.52 4.26 10.47
C VAL A 109 4.30 3.35 10.62
N GLN A 110 4.19 2.34 9.74
CA GLN A 110 3.05 1.43 9.73
C GLN A 110 3.01 0.54 10.98
N GLU A 111 4.15 0.19 11.56
CA GLU A 111 4.20 -0.58 12.80
C GLU A 111 3.68 0.24 13.99
N GLU A 112 4.04 1.51 14.07
CA GLU A 112 3.55 2.47 15.06
C GLU A 112 2.05 2.66 14.95
N LEU A 113 1.52 2.76 13.73
CA LEU A 113 0.07 2.81 13.49
C LEU A 113 -0.63 1.57 14.04
N ILE A 114 -0.12 0.36 13.75
CA ILE A 114 -0.68 -0.90 14.25
C ILE A 114 -0.66 -0.92 15.78
N ARG A 115 0.48 -0.58 16.40
CA ARG A 115 0.62 -0.56 17.86
C ARG A 115 -0.34 0.43 18.51
N ALA A 116 -0.50 1.62 17.94
CA ALA A 116 -1.39 2.66 18.45
C ALA A 116 -2.87 2.25 18.37
N VAL A 117 -3.28 1.59 17.28
CA VAL A 117 -4.65 1.10 17.11
C VAL A 117 -4.92 -0.11 17.99
N LEU A 118 -3.99 -1.07 18.12
CA LEU A 118 -4.14 -2.18 19.06
C LEU A 118 -4.29 -1.70 20.52
N ALA A 119 -3.61 -0.61 20.89
CA ALA A 119 -3.70 -0.02 22.22
C ALA A 119 -5.08 0.60 22.54
N THR A 120 -5.98 0.77 21.56
CA THR A 120 -7.36 1.23 21.84
C THR A 120 -8.21 0.16 22.50
N GLY A 121 -7.82 -1.12 22.40
CA GLY A 121 -8.63 -2.27 22.81
C GLY A 121 -9.74 -2.64 21.83
N THR A 122 -9.85 -1.94 20.70
CA THR A 122 -10.80 -2.29 19.63
C THR A 122 -10.38 -3.61 18.99
N PRO A 123 -11.30 -4.58 18.79
CA PRO A 123 -11.00 -5.77 18.00
C PRO A 123 -10.40 -5.39 16.64
N THR A 124 -9.17 -5.81 16.39
CA THR A 124 -8.39 -5.33 15.23
C THR A 124 -8.01 -6.49 14.32
N VAL A 125 -8.27 -6.33 13.02
CA VAL A 125 -7.81 -7.24 11.96
C VAL A 125 -6.77 -6.51 11.13
N VAL A 126 -5.56 -7.04 11.08
CA VAL A 126 -4.48 -6.52 10.24
C VAL A 126 -4.46 -7.31 8.93
N VAL A 127 -4.68 -6.61 7.82
CA VAL A 127 -4.60 -7.13 6.45
C VAL A 127 -3.23 -6.75 5.90
N LEU A 128 -2.35 -7.74 5.82
CA LEU A 128 -1.01 -7.58 5.28
C LEU A 128 -1.02 -7.72 3.76
N ILE A 129 -0.60 -6.66 3.07
CA ILE A 129 -0.47 -6.60 1.61
C ILE A 129 1.03 -6.62 1.29
N VAL A 130 1.60 -7.77 0.94
CA VAL A 130 3.05 -7.88 0.65
C VAL A 130 3.30 -8.52 -0.71
N GLY A 131 4.31 -8.01 -1.41
CA GLY A 131 4.74 -8.50 -2.72
C GLY A 131 5.87 -9.54 -2.66
N ALA A 132 6.51 -9.68 -1.50
CA ALA A 132 7.53 -10.69 -1.20
C ALA A 132 7.23 -11.31 0.18
N SER A 133 7.80 -12.49 0.47
CA SER A 133 7.49 -13.27 1.67
C SER A 133 7.74 -12.46 2.96
N GLY A 134 6.66 -12.00 3.60
CA GLY A 134 6.67 -11.30 4.88
C GLY A 134 7.09 -12.24 6.01
N GLY A 135 8.36 -12.19 6.39
CA GLY A 135 8.87 -12.83 7.60
C GLY A 135 9.00 -11.79 8.70
N ASP A 136 8.34 -12.02 9.84
CA ASP A 136 8.69 -11.39 11.11
C ASP A 136 10.16 -11.72 11.42
N SER A 137 11.07 -10.79 11.13
CA SER A 137 12.47 -10.89 11.54
C SER A 137 12.56 -10.66 13.04
N ARG A 138 12.14 -11.65 13.82
CA ARG A 138 12.59 -11.78 15.20
C ARG A 138 14.11 -11.88 15.19
N ASP A 139 14.71 -10.94 15.89
CA ASP A 139 16.13 -10.73 16.15
C ASP A 139 16.91 -12.03 16.35
N CYS A 140 17.88 -12.30 15.45
CA CYS A 140 18.83 -13.40 15.57
C CYS A 140 20.13 -13.01 16.30
N ARG A 141 20.19 -11.89 17.04
CA ARG A 141 21.35 -11.54 17.88
C ARG A 141 21.12 -11.89 19.35
N GLY A 142 21.23 -13.18 19.64
CA GLY A 142 21.37 -13.71 20.99
C GLY A 142 22.12 -15.04 20.95
N GLY A 143 23.45 -14.97 21.12
CA GLY A 143 24.36 -16.11 21.21
C GLY A 143 25.78 -15.65 21.48
#